data_AF-A0A7C7UZI5-F1
#
_entry.id   AF-A0A7C7UZI5-F1
#
_cell.length_a   1.000
_cell.length_b   1.000
_cell.length_c   1.000
_cell.angle_alpha   90.00
_cell.angle_beta   90.00
_cell.angle_gamma   90.00
#
_symmetry.space_group_name_H-M   'P 1'
#
loop_
_entity.id
_entity.type
_entity.pdbx_description
1 polymer ?
#
loop_
_entity_poly.entity_id
_entity_poly.type
_entity_poly.pdbx_seq_one_letter_code
_entity_poly.pdbx_strand_id
1 'polypeptide(L)'
;MRVPPAANPGSYRIGVGDVLILATPPGGSTVEELAGLVAARSQRQGYTVHDNGEIAIPDVGRIIVGGMTLSEVQDAIFERLIDARIDPSFSLEVAGFNSQRVSIGGAVRTPGVAPVGMTPVYLDQVLASAGGLSLNDDNFAIIRIYRDGSHYQIPTSEL
;
A
#
# COMPACT_ATOMS: atom_id res chain seq x y z
N MET A 1 -20.87 -1.16 25.03
CA MET A 1 -20.34 -0.64 23.75
C MET A 1 -18.84 -0.45 23.92
N ARG A 2 -18.04 -0.86 22.94
CA ARG A 2 -16.58 -0.68 22.96
C ARG A 2 -16.20 0.19 21.77
N VAL A 3 -15.89 1.45 22.03
CA VAL A 3 -15.37 2.39 21.02
C VAL A 3 -13.94 1.97 20.70
N PRO A 4 -13.50 2.02 19.43
CA PRO A 4 -12.11 1.76 19.10
C PRO A 4 -11.20 2.82 19.75
N PRO A 5 -10.01 2.45 20.24
CA PRO A 5 -9.05 3.43 20.70
C PRO A 5 -8.66 4.37 19.55
N ALA A 6 -8.24 5.59 19.87
CA ALA A 6 -7.65 6.48 18.89
C ALA A 6 -6.48 5.76 18.21
N ALA A 7 -6.62 5.48 16.93
CA ALA A 7 -5.62 4.74 16.17
C ALA A 7 -4.74 5.74 15.43
N ASN A 8 -3.43 5.72 15.72
CA ASN A 8 -2.43 6.21 14.79
C ASN A 8 -1.89 4.99 14.04
N PRO A 9 -2.33 4.75 12.79
CA PRO A 9 -1.94 3.55 12.04
C PRO A 9 -0.45 3.53 11.70
N GLY A 10 0.28 4.63 11.92
CA GLY A 10 1.70 4.74 11.58
C GLY A 10 1.93 4.74 10.07
N SER A 11 3.19 4.51 9.69
CA SER A 11 3.56 4.37 8.28
C SER A 11 3.07 3.05 7.72
N TYR A 12 2.65 3.08 6.45
CA TYR A 12 2.32 1.86 5.71
C TYR A 12 3.51 0.89 5.70
N ARG A 13 3.21 -0.38 6.00
CA ARG A 13 4.17 -1.49 5.93
C ARG A 13 3.80 -2.36 4.74
N ILE A 14 4.79 -2.63 3.90
CA ILE A 14 4.67 -3.45 2.70
C ILE A 14 4.31 -4.88 3.09
N GLY A 15 3.34 -5.47 2.38
CA GLY A 15 2.87 -6.82 2.63
C GLY A 15 2.80 -7.67 1.37
N VAL A 16 2.49 -8.95 1.56
CA VAL A 16 2.33 -9.94 0.48
C VAL A 16 1.32 -9.45 -0.56
N GLY A 17 1.70 -9.52 -1.83
CA GLY A 17 0.89 -9.10 -2.97
C GLY A 17 1.04 -7.62 -3.35
N ASP A 18 1.66 -6.79 -2.52
CA ASP A 18 1.99 -5.42 -2.92
C ASP A 18 2.93 -5.41 -4.13
N VAL A 19 2.86 -4.34 -4.91
CA VAL A 19 3.70 -4.16 -6.11
C VAL A 19 4.58 -2.96 -5.91
N LEU A 20 5.89 -3.17 -5.98
CA LEU A 20 6.91 -2.14 -5.92
C LEU A 20 7.43 -1.86 -7.33
N ILE A 21 7.58 -0.60 -7.70
CA ILE A 21 8.28 -0.21 -8.93
C ILE A 21 9.66 0.31 -8.54
N LEU A 22 10.68 -0.36 -9.05
CA LEU A 22 12.06 0.11 -9.01
C LEU A 22 12.37 0.79 -10.34
N ALA A 23 12.84 2.03 -10.29
CA ALA A 23 13.31 2.75 -11.46
C ALA A 23 14.78 3.12 -11.31
N THR A 24 15.60 2.76 -12.29
CA THR A 24 17.01 3.16 -12.36
C THR A 24 17.14 4.30 -13.37
N PRO A 25 17.86 5.40 -13.09
CA PRO A 25 18.08 6.43 -14.09
C PRO A 25 18.88 5.87 -15.27
N PRO A 26 18.69 6.41 -16.48
CA PRO A 26 19.41 5.93 -17.64
C PRO A 26 20.92 6.11 -17.46
N GLY A 27 21.66 5.01 -17.54
CA GLY A 27 23.12 5.02 -17.64
C GLY A 27 23.52 5.83 -18.87
N GLY A 28 24.23 6.94 -18.67
CA GLY A 28 24.53 7.88 -19.74
C GLY A 28 25.49 7.32 -20.79
N SER A 29 25.09 7.42 -22.06
CA SER A 29 25.97 7.77 -23.18
C SER A 29 25.15 8.54 -24.22
N THR A 30 25.69 9.70 -24.60
CA THR A 30 25.15 10.67 -25.56
C THR A 30 24.88 10.03 -26.93
N VAL A 31 23.65 10.16 -27.46
CA VAL A 31 23.23 10.28 -28.90
C VAL A 31 21.77 9.84 -29.18
N GLU A 32 21.04 9.19 -28.26
CA GLU A 32 19.75 8.53 -28.59
C GLU A 32 18.48 9.10 -27.89
N GLU A 33 18.17 10.37 -28.09
CA GLU A 33 17.00 11.02 -27.45
C GLU A 33 15.63 10.48 -27.92
N LEU A 34 15.54 9.81 -29.10
CA LEU A 34 14.31 9.14 -29.55
C LEU A 34 14.21 7.65 -29.11
N ALA A 35 15.34 6.95 -28.96
CA ALA A 35 15.34 5.58 -28.39
C ALA A 35 15.15 5.60 -26.87
N GLY A 36 15.49 6.74 -26.23
CA GLY A 36 15.32 6.99 -24.80
C GLY A 36 13.88 6.84 -24.29
N LEU A 37 12.85 7.09 -25.11
CA LEU A 37 11.44 6.90 -24.69
C LEU A 37 11.02 5.43 -24.60
N VAL A 38 11.62 4.55 -25.41
CA VAL A 38 11.40 3.09 -25.35
C VAL A 38 12.29 2.46 -24.28
N ALA A 39 13.53 2.94 -24.14
CA ALA A 39 14.46 2.52 -23.09
C ALA A 39 13.99 2.96 -21.68
N ALA A 40 13.39 4.14 -21.53
CA ALA A 40 12.85 4.62 -20.25
C ALA A 40 11.68 3.77 -19.72
N ARG A 41 10.89 3.13 -20.60
CA ARG A 41 9.91 2.11 -20.18
C ARG A 41 10.58 0.83 -19.70
N SER A 42 11.76 0.50 -20.22
CA SER A 42 12.52 -0.69 -19.85
C SER A 42 13.24 -0.56 -18.50
N GLN A 43 13.33 0.65 -17.95
CA GLN A 43 14.02 0.94 -16.69
C GLN A 43 13.12 0.98 -15.46
N ARG A 44 11.79 0.85 -15.63
CA ARG A 44 10.81 0.78 -14.54
C ARG A 44 10.32 -0.65 -14.42
N GLN A 45 10.91 -1.40 -13.49
CA GLN A 45 10.57 -2.80 -13.27
C GLN A 45 9.64 -2.95 -12.07
N GLY A 46 8.53 -3.65 -12.27
CA GLY A 46 7.59 -4.01 -11.21
C GLY A 46 7.97 -5.32 -10.53
N TYR A 47 7.96 -5.33 -9.20
CA TYR A 47 8.21 -6.49 -8.35
C TYR A 47 7.03 -6.71 -7.42
N THR A 48 6.42 -7.89 -7.50
CA THR A 48 5.35 -8.27 -6.58
C THR A 48 5.95 -8.94 -5.36
N VAL A 49 5.51 -8.56 -4.17
CA VAL A 49 5.92 -9.19 -2.91
C VAL A 49 5.32 -10.58 -2.84
N HIS A 50 6.19 -11.59 -2.79
CA HIS A 50 5.81 -12.99 -2.72
C HIS A 50 5.23 -13.38 -1.36
N ASP A 51 4.70 -14.59 -1.26
CA ASP A 51 4.09 -15.17 -0.05
C ASP A 51 5.04 -15.24 1.15
N ASN A 52 6.33 -15.41 0.90
CA ASN A 52 7.39 -15.36 1.90
C ASN A 52 7.81 -13.93 2.30
N GLY A 53 7.17 -12.89 1.75
CA GLY A 53 7.48 -11.50 2.02
C GLY A 53 8.70 -10.96 1.27
N GLU A 54 9.22 -11.68 0.27
CA GLU A 54 10.39 -11.25 -0.51
C GLU A 54 10.01 -10.67 -1.87
N ILE A 55 10.93 -9.90 -2.44
CA ILE A 55 11.00 -9.60 -3.88
C ILE A 55 12.28 -10.19 -4.46
N ALA A 56 12.27 -10.53 -5.75
CA ALA A 56 13.43 -11.00 -6.48
C ALA A 56 13.85 -9.98 -7.53
N ILE A 57 15.02 -9.37 -7.35
CA ILE A 57 15.60 -8.39 -8.26
C ILE A 57 16.71 -9.08 -9.07
N PRO A 58 16.68 -9.07 -10.42
CA PRO A 58 17.77 -9.59 -11.25
C PRO A 58 19.12 -9.00 -10.86
N ASP A 59 20.19 -9.80 -10.95
CA ASP A 59 21.58 -9.44 -10.61
C ASP A 59 21.84 -9.06 -9.13
N VAL A 60 20.80 -8.80 -8.34
CA VAL A 60 20.87 -8.46 -6.90
C VAL A 60 20.43 -9.62 -6.01
N GLY A 61 19.44 -10.40 -6.45
CA GLY A 61 18.89 -11.56 -5.73
C GLY A 61 17.61 -11.26 -4.94
N ARG A 62 17.36 -12.07 -3.90
CA ARG A 62 16.14 -12.01 -3.07
C ARG A 62 16.31 -11.06 -1.89
N ILE A 63 15.29 -10.25 -1.62
CA ILE A 63 15.27 -9.26 -0.53
C ILE A 63 13.95 -9.39 0.21
N ILE A 64 14.01 -9.58 1.53
CA ILE A 64 12.83 -9.57 2.41
C ILE A 64 12.36 -8.13 2.55
N VAL A 65 11.10 -7.87 2.21
CA VAL A 65 10.47 -6.54 2.28
C VAL A 65 9.15 -6.54 3.06
N GLY A 66 8.60 -7.72 3.35
CA GLY A 66 7.38 -7.88 4.14
C GLY A 66 7.54 -7.31 5.54
N GLY A 67 6.60 -6.46 5.94
CA GLY A 67 6.60 -5.76 7.23
C GLY A 67 7.46 -4.50 7.25
N MET A 68 8.25 -4.22 6.22
CA MET A 68 9.08 -3.01 6.13
C MET A 68 8.26 -1.83 5.60
N THR A 69 8.61 -0.63 6.02
CA THR A 69 8.19 0.64 5.40
C THR A 69 8.92 0.84 4.07
N LEU A 70 8.42 1.74 3.22
CA LEU A 70 9.09 2.02 1.94
C LEU A 70 10.56 2.45 2.14
N SER A 71 10.83 3.28 3.16
CA SER A 71 12.20 3.72 3.48
C SER A 71 13.11 2.56 3.87
N GLU A 72 12.63 1.66 4.73
CA GLU A 72 13.40 0.47 5.15
C GLU A 72 13.70 -0.45 3.95
N VAL A 73 12.76 -0.55 2.99
CA VAL A 73 13.01 -1.30 1.75
C VAL A 73 14.01 -0.60 0.85
N GLN A 74 13.98 0.74 0.75
CA GLN A 74 14.99 1.50 0.01
C GLN A 74 16.38 1.24 0.57
N ASP A 75 16.55 1.30 1.90
CA ASP A 75 17.83 1.04 2.55
C ASP A 75 18.30 -0.40 2.28
N ALA A 76 17.41 -1.38 2.39
CA ALA A 76 17.74 -2.78 2.11
C ALA A 76 18.13 -3.04 0.65
N ILE A 77 17.46 -2.40 -0.31
CA ILE A 77 17.81 -2.49 -1.74
C ILE A 77 19.16 -1.81 -2.00
N PHE A 78 19.39 -0.64 -1.39
CA PHE A 78 20.64 0.09 -1.50
C PHE A 78 21.84 -0.75 -1.06
N GLU A 79 21.76 -1.37 0.12
CA GLU A 79 22.83 -2.25 0.63
C GLU A 79 23.12 -3.41 -0.32
N ARG A 80 22.08 -4.06 -0.86
CA ARG A 80 22.23 -5.19 -1.78
C ARG A 80 22.82 -4.80 -3.13
N LEU A 81 22.51 -3.60 -3.64
CA LEU A 81 23.14 -3.07 -4.85
C LEU A 81 24.63 -2.81 -4.65
N ILE A 82 25.01 -2.26 -3.49
CA ILE A 82 26.42 -2.05 -3.13
C ILE A 82 27.18 -3.39 -3.06
N ASP A 83 26.61 -4.40 -2.38
CA ASP A 83 27.20 -5.74 -2.28
C ASP A 83 27.39 -6.40 -3.66
N ALA A 84 26.43 -6.17 -4.56
CA ALA A 84 26.48 -6.63 -5.95
C ALA A 84 27.42 -5.80 -6.85
N ARG A 85 28.01 -4.71 -6.34
CA ARG A 85 28.83 -3.73 -7.08
C ARG A 85 28.08 -3.08 -8.25
N ILE A 86 26.78 -2.85 -8.07
CA ILE A 86 25.91 -2.15 -9.01
C ILE A 86 25.73 -0.71 -8.52
N ASP A 87 25.65 0.25 -9.44
CA ASP A 87 25.39 1.66 -9.10
C ASP A 87 24.05 1.78 -8.33
N PRO A 88 24.05 2.27 -7.08
CA PRO A 88 22.86 2.29 -6.23
C PRO A 88 21.95 3.50 -6.52
N SER A 89 21.96 3.98 -7.77
CA SER A 89 21.11 5.08 -8.21
C SER A 89 19.75 4.53 -8.61
N PHE A 90 18.73 4.70 -7.77
CA PHE A 90 17.37 4.25 -8.07
C PHE A 90 16.31 5.08 -7.37
N SER A 91 15.07 4.97 -7.83
CA SER A 91 13.87 5.36 -7.10
C SER A 91 12.95 4.16 -6.89
N LEU A 92 12.20 4.20 -5.80
CA LEU A 92 11.29 3.13 -5.41
C LEU A 92 9.94 3.74 -5.05
N GLU A 93 8.86 3.13 -5.55
CA GLU A 93 7.50 3.51 -5.21
C GLU A 93 6.61 2.27 -5.06
N VAL A 94 5.51 2.41 -4.31
CA VAL A 94 4.47 1.38 -4.24
C VAL A 94 3.44 1.67 -5.33
N ALA A 95 3.33 0.76 -6.31
CA ALA A 95 2.38 0.86 -7.42
C ALA A 95 1.07 0.11 -7.16
N GLY A 96 1.08 -0.84 -6.23
CA GLY A 96 -0.11 -1.61 -5.87
C GLY A 96 -0.16 -1.91 -4.38
N PHE A 97 -1.23 -1.44 -3.72
CA PHE A 97 -1.55 -1.72 -2.32
C PHE A 97 -2.56 -2.87 -2.24
N ASN A 98 -2.06 -4.11 -2.31
CA ASN A 98 -2.91 -5.30 -2.43
C ASN A 98 -2.97 -6.13 -1.15
N SER A 99 -2.00 -5.92 -0.25
CA SER A 99 -1.81 -6.69 0.96
C SER A 99 -2.83 -6.37 2.06
N GLN A 100 -3.33 -5.13 2.09
CA GLN A 100 -4.21 -4.63 3.14
C GLN A 100 -5.46 -3.98 2.55
N ARG A 101 -6.62 -4.33 3.11
CA ARG A 101 -7.92 -3.85 2.61
C ARG A 101 -8.96 -3.76 3.73
N VAL A 102 -9.87 -2.81 3.60
CA VAL A 102 -11.07 -2.65 4.43
C VAL A 102 -12.27 -3.12 3.63
N SER A 103 -13.03 -4.06 4.19
CA SER A 103 -14.30 -4.50 3.59
C SER A 103 -15.45 -3.67 4.18
N ILE A 104 -16.30 -3.14 3.31
CA ILE A 104 -17.38 -2.23 3.63
C ILE A 104 -18.70 -2.87 3.20
N GLY A 105 -19.67 -2.92 4.10
CA GLY A 105 -20.97 -3.49 3.80
C GLY A 105 -22.04 -3.06 4.80
N GLY A 106 -23.24 -3.64 4.64
CA GLY A 106 -24.41 -3.28 5.42
C GLY A 106 -25.14 -2.08 4.83
N ALA A 107 -25.62 -1.18 5.70
CA ALA A 107 -26.45 -0.03 5.33
C ALA A 107 -25.61 1.15 4.82
N VAL A 108 -24.86 0.94 3.74
CA VAL A 108 -24.15 1.98 2.98
C VAL A 108 -24.69 2.02 1.55
N ARG A 109 -24.54 3.14 0.85
CA ARG A 109 -25.06 3.26 -0.53
C ARG A 109 -24.29 2.39 -1.52
N THR A 110 -22.97 2.33 -1.37
CA THR A 110 -22.07 1.56 -2.24
C THR A 110 -21.18 0.65 -1.40
N PRO A 111 -21.60 -0.60 -1.13
CA PRO A 111 -20.75 -1.62 -0.52
C PRO A 111 -19.52 -1.92 -1.39
N GLY A 112 -18.42 -2.35 -0.78
CA GLY A 112 -17.20 -2.61 -1.53
C GLY A 112 -15.99 -2.88 -0.67
N VAL A 113 -14.82 -2.79 -1.29
CA VAL A 113 -13.52 -2.98 -0.64
C VAL A 113 -12.65 -1.79 -0.94
N ALA A 114 -12.04 -1.20 0.09
CA ALA A 114 -11.09 -0.10 -0.04
C ALA A 114 -9.67 -0.60 0.30
N PRO A 115 -8.67 -0.40 -0.57
CA PRO A 115 -7.28 -0.73 -0.22
C PRO A 115 -6.77 0.20 0.88
N VAL A 116 -5.89 -0.31 1.73
CA VAL A 116 -5.14 0.52 2.69
C VAL A 116 -3.80 0.86 2.06
N GLY A 117 -3.49 2.14 1.94
CA GLY A 117 -2.26 2.61 1.30
C GLY A 117 -1.39 3.45 2.22
N MET A 118 -0.50 4.25 1.62
CA MET A 118 0.37 5.18 2.33
C MET A 118 -0.38 6.24 3.13
N THR A 119 -1.54 6.68 2.63
CA THR A 119 -2.41 7.57 3.36
C THR A 119 -3.27 6.74 4.33
N PRO A 120 -3.23 7.03 5.63
CA PRO A 120 -4.12 6.43 6.61
C PRO A 120 -5.59 6.49 6.19
N VAL A 121 -6.26 5.34 6.29
CA VAL A 121 -7.68 5.22 5.99
C VAL A 121 -8.49 5.31 7.29
N TYR A 122 -9.33 6.35 7.38
CA TYR A 122 -10.20 6.58 8.54
C TYR A 122 -11.66 6.22 8.26
N LEU A 123 -12.44 6.01 9.32
CA LEU A 123 -13.82 5.55 9.22
C LEU A 123 -14.72 6.52 8.44
N ASP A 124 -14.62 7.81 8.75
CA ASP A 124 -15.35 8.90 8.07
C ASP A 124 -15.08 8.91 6.57
N GLN A 125 -13.82 8.76 6.17
CA GLN A 125 -13.41 8.70 4.75
C GLN A 125 -13.98 7.45 4.06
N VAL A 126 -13.94 6.31 4.74
CA VAL A 126 -14.50 5.05 4.24
C VAL A 126 -16.00 5.16 4.04
N LEU A 127 -16.73 5.74 5.00
CA LEU A 127 -18.17 5.96 4.86
C LEU A 127 -18.49 6.95 3.74
N ALA A 128 -17.76 8.06 3.64
CA ALA A 128 -17.95 9.05 2.59
C ALA A 128 -17.72 8.45 1.20
N SER A 129 -16.65 7.67 1.02
CA SER A 129 -16.35 6.96 -0.24
C SER A 129 -17.36 5.88 -0.59
N ALA A 130 -18.02 5.28 0.40
CA ALA A 130 -19.15 4.37 0.21
C ALA A 130 -20.48 5.10 -0.08
N GLY A 131 -20.45 6.43 -0.29
CA GLY A 131 -21.62 7.27 -0.56
C GLY A 131 -22.41 7.64 0.69
N GLY A 132 -21.88 7.40 1.87
CA GLY A 132 -22.55 7.59 3.15
C GLY A 132 -23.46 6.42 3.54
N LEU A 133 -24.10 6.59 4.70
CA LEU A 133 -25.02 5.60 5.25
C LEU A 133 -26.36 5.66 4.50
N SER A 134 -26.93 4.49 4.26
CA SER A 134 -28.27 4.33 3.68
C SER A 134 -29.26 4.00 4.79
N LEU A 135 -29.60 5.00 5.60
CA LEU A 135 -30.56 4.89 6.70
C LEU A 135 -31.91 5.48 6.32
N ASN A 136 -32.98 4.91 6.85
CA ASN A 136 -34.30 5.56 6.87
C ASN A 136 -34.39 6.40 8.16
N ASP A 137 -35.14 7.51 8.13
CA ASP A 137 -35.14 8.56 9.17
C ASP A 137 -35.37 8.08 10.62
N ASP A 138 -35.97 6.90 10.82
CA ASP A 138 -36.27 6.35 12.15
C ASP A 138 -35.23 5.34 12.69
N ASN A 139 -34.17 5.02 11.95
CA ASN A 139 -33.26 3.93 12.32
C ASN A 139 -31.99 4.41 13.05
N PHE A 140 -31.91 4.08 14.34
CA PHE A 140 -30.64 3.99 15.05
C PHE A 140 -29.77 2.91 14.38
N ALA A 141 -28.63 3.32 13.84
CA ALA A 141 -27.66 2.40 13.28
C ALA A 141 -26.42 2.29 14.16
N ILE A 142 -25.79 1.13 14.10
CA ILE A 142 -24.54 0.83 14.80
C ILE A 142 -23.51 0.44 13.76
N ILE A 143 -22.42 1.19 13.70
CA ILE A 143 -21.26 0.81 12.92
C ILE A 143 -20.47 -0.23 13.71
N ARG A 144 -20.15 -1.35 13.06
CA ARG A 144 -19.34 -2.44 13.62
C ARG A 144 -18.00 -2.48 12.92
N ILE A 145 -16.92 -2.45 13.69
CA ILE A 145 -15.56 -2.56 13.18
C ILE A 145 -14.94 -3.83 13.73
N TYR A 146 -14.43 -4.67 12.84
CA TYR A 146 -13.66 -5.86 13.17
C TYR A 146 -12.20 -5.61 12.78
N ARG A 147 -11.29 -5.65 13.75
CA ARG A 147 -9.85 -5.42 13.56
C ARG A 147 -9.06 -6.22 14.58
N ASP A 148 -8.05 -6.97 14.12
CA ASP A 148 -7.15 -7.77 14.97
C ASP A 148 -7.89 -8.67 15.97
N GLY A 149 -8.93 -9.37 15.48
CA GLY A 149 -9.81 -10.22 16.31
C GLY A 149 -10.69 -9.48 17.31
N SER A 150 -10.58 -8.15 17.40
CA SER A 150 -11.41 -7.31 18.26
C SER A 150 -12.62 -6.77 17.50
N HIS A 151 -13.73 -6.62 18.23
CA HIS A 151 -14.98 -6.05 17.72
C HIS A 151 -15.32 -4.76 18.45
N TYR A 152 -15.58 -3.72 17.68
CA TYR A 152 -15.92 -2.38 18.16
C TYR A 152 -17.28 -1.96 17.63
N GLN A 153 -17.98 -1.12 18.39
CA GLN A 153 -19.31 -0.63 18.06
C GLN A 153 -19.38 0.87 18.32
N ILE A 154 -19.84 1.61 17.30
CA ILE A 154 -20.02 3.06 17.34
C ILE A 154 -21.47 3.36 16.93
N PRO A 155 -22.30 3.94 17.81
CA PRO A 155 -23.60 4.47 17.43
C PRO A 155 -23.45 5.59 16.41
N THR A 156 -24.34 5.67 15.42
CA THR A 156 -24.28 6.75 14.42
C THR A 156 -24.53 8.15 15.01
N SER A 157 -25.10 8.23 16.21
CA SER A 157 -25.26 9.50 16.95
C SER A 157 -23.94 10.07 17.51
N GLU A 158 -22.86 9.29 17.50
CA GLU A 158 -21.54 9.66 18.05
C GLU A 158 -20.48 9.88 16.94
N LEU A 159 -20.90 9.90 15.67
CA LEU A 159 -20.03 10.17 14.51
C LEU A 159 -19.81 11.66 14.28
#